data_AF-A0A2K3JSP9-F1
#
_entry.id   AF-A0A2K3JSP9-F1
#
_cell.length_a   1.000
_cell.length_b   1.000
_cell.length_c   1.000
_cell.angle_alpha   90.00
_cell.angle_beta   90.00
_cell.angle_gamma   90.00
#
_symmetry.space_group_name_H-M   'P 1'
#
loop_
_entity.id
_entity.type
_entity.pdbx_description
1 polymer ?
#
loop_
_entity_poly.entity_id
_entity_poly.type
_entity_poly.pdbx_seq_one_letter_code
_entity_poly.pdbx_strand_id
1 'polypeptide(L)'
;MFAFSWWDDKGTFSAGEIATIKVKVLENGDKIDKNVFRPILNVNGKEGNSSYVSTVLLNFEGDFDNWKISFTPIRVGLFNVLINEDRYKVYDSSLHFNVEPGNMYPSVCVASWKGVKYEFEAGSKATIMVLLKDAFGNG
;
A
#
# COMPACT_ATOMS: atom_id res chain seq x y z
N MET A 1 -24.06 10.71 2.08
CA MET A 1 -23.14 10.40 0.96
C MET A 1 -21.71 10.50 1.47
N PHE A 2 -20.81 9.62 1.03
CA PHE A 2 -19.39 9.63 1.42
C PHE A 2 -18.52 9.98 0.21
N ALA A 3 -17.35 10.56 0.48
CA ALA A 3 -16.30 10.74 -0.51
C ALA A 3 -14.95 10.28 0.07
N PHE A 4 -14.14 9.70 -0.80
CA PHE A 4 -12.82 9.17 -0.47
C PHE A 4 -11.78 9.86 -1.34
N SER A 5 -10.68 10.30 -0.72
CA SER A 5 -9.58 10.91 -1.44
C SER A 5 -8.26 10.54 -0.76
N TRP A 6 -7.16 10.54 -1.52
CA TRP A 6 -5.84 10.44 -0.91
C TRP A 6 -5.59 11.63 0.02
N TRP A 7 -4.90 11.38 1.12
CA TRP A 7 -4.36 12.45 1.95
C TRP A 7 -3.32 13.23 1.11
N ASP A 8 -3.44 14.56 1.08
CA ASP A 8 -2.61 15.46 0.28
C ASP A 8 -2.55 15.12 -1.23
N ASP A 9 -3.59 14.50 -1.77
CA ASP A 9 -3.68 14.06 -3.19
C ASP A 9 -2.52 13.15 -3.63
N LYS A 10 -1.86 12.48 -2.67
CA LYS A 10 -0.72 11.60 -2.92
C LYS A 10 -1.17 10.26 -3.52
N GLY A 11 -0.93 10.08 -4.82
CA GLY A 11 -1.25 8.85 -5.56
C GLY A 11 -0.09 7.84 -5.72
N THR A 12 1.12 8.18 -5.27
CA THR A 12 2.30 7.32 -5.38
C THR A 12 2.98 7.20 -4.02
N PHE A 13 3.34 5.97 -3.63
CA PHE A 13 3.95 5.67 -2.33
C PHE A 13 5.19 4.79 -2.51
N SER A 14 6.13 4.84 -1.57
CA SER A 14 7.18 3.82 -1.49
C SER A 14 6.67 2.61 -0.71
N ALA A 15 7.12 1.40 -1.05
CA ALA A 15 6.82 0.22 -0.24
C ALA A 15 7.33 0.42 1.20
N GLY A 16 6.47 0.17 2.18
CA GLY A 16 6.70 0.45 3.60
C GLY A 16 6.23 1.82 4.08
N GLU A 17 5.86 2.73 3.18
CA GLU A 17 5.26 4.02 3.54
C GLU A 17 3.82 3.85 4.07
N ILE A 18 3.33 4.78 4.89
CA ILE A 18 1.91 4.82 5.29
C ILE A 18 1.11 5.60 4.23
N ALA A 19 0.24 4.91 3.52
CA ALA A 19 -0.81 5.52 2.70
C ALA A 19 -2.03 5.85 3.59
N THR A 20 -2.62 7.03 3.38
CA THR A 20 -3.80 7.47 4.12
C THR A 20 -4.86 7.96 3.14
N ILE A 21 -6.08 7.46 3.33
CA ILE A 21 -7.29 7.89 2.63
C ILE A 21 -8.09 8.74 3.59
N LYS A 22 -8.44 9.97 3.18
CA LYS A 22 -9.40 10.82 3.87
C LYS A 22 -10.81 10.36 3.55
N VAL A 23 -11.64 10.23 4.58
CA VAL A 23 -13.06 9.88 4.45
C VAL A 23 -13.87 11.12 4.81
N LYS A 24 -14.65 11.64 3.86
CA LYS A 24 -15.55 12.78 4.08
C LYS A 24 -16.99 12.33 4.07
N VAL A 25 -17.76 12.76 5.06
CA VAL A 25 -19.21 12.62 5.10
C VAL A 25 -19.81 13.88 4.47
N LEU A 26 -20.44 13.74 3.31
CA LEU A 26 -21.03 14.84 2.56
C LEU A 26 -22.49 15.12 2.95
N GLU A 27 -23.23 14.09 3.35
CA GLU A 27 -24.65 14.20 3.70
C GLU A 27 -25.06 13.16 4.73
N ASN A 28 -26.09 13.48 5.54
CA ASN A 28 -26.70 12.59 6.54
C ASN A 28 -25.72 12.12 7.63
N GLY A 29 -24.78 12.98 8.04
CA GLY A 29 -23.81 12.66 9.10
C GLY A 29 -24.45 12.36 10.45
N ASP A 30 -25.57 13.03 10.75
CA ASP A 30 -26.43 12.79 11.91
C ASP A 30 -27.01 11.37 11.98
N LYS A 31 -27.10 10.67 10.84
CA LYS A 31 -27.64 9.30 10.74
C LYS A 31 -26.56 8.22 10.77
N ILE A 32 -25.28 8.61 10.82
CA ILE A 32 -24.17 7.67 10.88
C ILE A 32 -23.84 7.39 12.35
N ASP A 33 -24.13 6.17 12.79
CA ASP A 33 -23.59 5.66 14.04
C ASP A 33 -22.11 5.29 13.82
N LYS A 34 -21.24 6.10 14.42
CA LYS A 34 -19.78 5.98 14.34
C LYS A 34 -19.27 4.66 14.91
N ASN A 35 -20.00 4.04 15.84
CA ASN A 35 -19.58 2.79 16.48
C ASN A 35 -19.74 1.58 15.56
N VAL A 36 -20.61 1.69 14.56
CA VAL A 36 -20.95 0.60 13.64
C VAL A 36 -20.47 0.83 12.22
N PHE A 37 -20.04 2.04 11.86
CA PHE A 37 -19.43 2.32 10.57
C PHE A 37 -18.06 1.64 10.47
N ARG A 38 -17.96 0.56 9.69
CA ARG A 38 -16.75 -0.25 9.56
C ARG A 38 -16.58 -0.68 8.09
N PRO A 39 -16.23 0.27 7.21
CA PRO A 39 -15.98 -0.04 5.82
C PRO A 39 -14.85 -1.06 5.67
N ILE A 40 -15.01 -1.88 4.65
CA ILE A 40 -14.02 -2.86 4.22
C ILE A 40 -13.15 -2.21 3.15
N LEU A 41 -11.83 -2.29 3.34
CA LEU A 41 -10.85 -1.88 2.34
C LEU A 41 -10.44 -3.12 1.54
N ASN A 42 -10.53 -3.03 0.22
CA ASN A 42 -10.06 -4.06 -0.69
C ASN A 42 -9.05 -3.48 -1.68
N VAL A 43 -7.90 -4.15 -1.81
CA VAL A 43 -6.84 -3.78 -2.76
C VAL A 43 -6.70 -4.90 -3.77
N ASN A 44 -6.99 -4.58 -5.04
CA ASN A 44 -6.88 -5.49 -6.17
C ASN A 44 -7.60 -6.85 -5.95
N GLY A 45 -8.80 -6.80 -5.38
CA GLY A 45 -9.63 -7.98 -5.08
C GLY A 45 -9.34 -8.64 -3.73
N LYS A 46 -8.36 -8.16 -2.95
CA LYS A 46 -8.03 -8.71 -1.63
C LYS A 46 -8.45 -7.77 -0.50
N GLU A 47 -9.26 -8.29 0.41
CA GLU A 47 -9.73 -7.57 1.59
C GLU A 47 -8.62 -7.43 2.64
N GLY A 48 -8.51 -6.23 3.23
CA GLY A 48 -7.65 -5.95 4.38
C GLY A 48 -6.17 -6.23 4.14
N ASN A 49 -5.51 -6.73 5.19
CA ASN A 49 -4.10 -7.13 5.14
C ASN A 49 -3.92 -8.29 4.16
N SER A 50 -2.99 -8.14 3.21
CA SER A 50 -2.82 -9.06 2.09
C SER A 50 -1.39 -9.01 1.54
N SER A 51 -1.17 -9.61 0.36
CA SER A 51 0.10 -9.50 -0.37
C SER A 51 0.37 -8.12 -0.99
N TYR A 52 -0.58 -7.18 -0.89
CA TYR A 52 -0.46 -5.84 -1.47
C TYR A 52 -0.24 -4.77 -0.40
N VAL A 53 -0.93 -4.91 0.73
CA VAL A 53 -0.94 -3.92 1.83
C VAL A 53 -0.94 -4.62 3.19
N SER A 54 -0.41 -3.94 4.20
CA SER A 54 -0.39 -4.38 5.59
C SER A 54 -0.86 -3.26 6.53
N THR A 55 -1.07 -3.58 7.80
CA THR A 55 -1.43 -2.62 8.85
C THR A 55 -2.63 -1.74 8.48
N VAL A 56 -3.66 -2.35 7.90
CA VAL A 56 -4.93 -1.65 7.60
C VAL A 56 -5.57 -1.21 8.91
N LEU A 57 -5.76 0.09 9.07
CA LEU A 57 -6.32 0.74 10.24
C LEU A 57 -7.46 1.67 9.84
N LEU A 58 -8.59 1.49 10.50
CA LEU A 58 -9.77 2.33 10.36
C LEU A 58 -9.83 3.30 11.54
N ASN A 59 -9.71 4.60 11.28
CA ASN A 59 -9.81 5.62 12.32
C ASN A 59 -11.02 6.52 12.05
N PHE A 60 -12.09 6.24 12.77
CA PHE A 60 -13.38 6.93 12.68
C PHE A 60 -13.83 7.53 14.02
N GLU A 61 -12.87 7.74 14.93
CA GLU A 61 -13.13 8.42 16.19
C GLU A 61 -13.17 9.93 16.01
N GLY A 62 -13.94 10.62 16.86
CA GLY A 62 -14.05 12.08 16.82
C GLY A 62 -14.83 12.60 15.62
N ASP A 63 -14.49 13.81 15.18
CA ASP A 63 -15.20 14.52 14.11
C ASP A 63 -14.99 13.90 12.74
N PHE A 64 -16.00 14.02 11.87
CA PHE A 64 -15.97 13.46 10.51
C PHE A 64 -14.81 13.98 9.66
N ASP A 65 -14.29 15.18 9.96
CA ASP A 65 -13.15 15.75 9.25
C ASP A 65 -11.82 15.01 9.48
N ASN A 66 -11.76 14.24 10.57
CA ASN A 66 -10.58 13.46 10.96
C ASN A 66 -10.66 11.99 10.56
N TRP A 67 -11.78 11.58 9.96
CA TRP A 67 -12.00 10.20 9.54
C TRP A 67 -11.03 9.79 8.44
N LYS A 68 -10.37 8.65 8.64
CA LYS A 68 -9.33 8.17 7.74
C LYS A 68 -9.16 6.66 7.78
N ILE A 69 -8.69 6.13 6.66
CA ILE A 69 -8.23 4.76 6.53
C ILE A 69 -6.73 4.84 6.24
N SER A 70 -5.91 4.14 7.03
CA SER A 70 -4.47 4.10 6.81
C SER A 70 -4.02 2.66 6.58
N PHE A 71 -3.01 2.48 5.74
CA PHE A 71 -2.40 1.19 5.47
C PHE A 71 -0.98 1.37 4.95
N THR A 72 -0.20 0.29 4.93
CA THR A 72 1.17 0.28 4.42
C THR A 72 1.24 -0.57 3.15
N PRO A 73 1.44 0.02 1.96
CA PRO A 73 1.75 -0.73 0.75
C PRO A 73 3.05 -1.50 0.90
N ILE A 74 3.08 -2.76 0.45
CA ILE A 74 4.26 -3.64 0.60
C ILE A 74 4.70 -4.26 -0.73
N ARG A 75 3.96 -4.02 -1.81
CA ARG A 75 4.25 -4.58 -3.13
C ARG A 75 4.32 -3.49 -4.18
N VAL A 76 5.33 -3.53 -5.04
CA VAL A 76 5.48 -2.61 -6.18
C VAL A 76 4.42 -2.86 -7.25
N GLY A 77 3.90 -1.78 -7.85
CA GLY A 77 2.94 -1.82 -8.94
C GLY A 77 1.82 -0.79 -8.81
N LEU A 78 0.86 -0.87 -9.74
CA LEU A 78 -0.36 -0.05 -9.75
C LEU A 78 -1.52 -0.89 -9.18
N PHE A 79 -2.24 -0.35 -8.19
CA PHE A 79 -3.32 -1.05 -7.52
C PHE A 79 -4.60 -0.23 -7.50
N ASN A 80 -5.73 -0.94 -7.67
CA ASN A 80 -7.06 -0.38 -7.47
C ASN A 80 -7.50 -0.57 -6.01
N VAL A 81 -8.21 0.43 -5.48
CA VAL A 81 -8.82 0.40 -4.16
C VAL A 81 -10.34 0.35 -4.29
N LEU A 82 -10.96 -0.53 -3.52
CA LEU A 82 -12.40 -0.62 -3.36
C LEU A 82 -12.73 -0.45 -1.88
N ILE A 83 -13.69 0.42 -1.57
CA ILE A 83 -14.19 0.65 -0.22
C ILE A 83 -15.69 0.35 -0.19
N ASN A 84 -16.11 -0.59 0.64
CA ASN A 84 -17.50 -1.02 0.76
C ASN A 84 -18.02 -0.99 2.21
N GLU A 85 -19.25 -0.51 2.39
CA GLU A 85 -19.99 -0.56 3.65
C GLU A 85 -21.49 -0.70 3.36
N ASP A 86 -22.03 -1.89 3.59
CA ASP A 86 -23.37 -2.25 3.15
C ASP A 86 -24.48 -1.47 3.90
N ARG A 87 -24.29 -1.22 5.20
CA ARG A 87 -25.32 -0.57 6.04
C ARG A 87 -25.66 0.83 5.56
N TYR A 88 -24.66 1.51 5.03
CA TYR A 88 -24.76 2.88 4.52
C TYR A 88 -24.66 2.95 3.00
N LYS A 89 -24.71 1.80 2.31
CA LYS A 89 -24.64 1.67 0.84
C LYS A 89 -23.43 2.39 0.24
N VAL A 90 -22.29 2.28 0.90
CA VAL A 90 -21.02 2.81 0.39
C VAL A 90 -20.42 1.78 -0.55
N TYR A 91 -20.09 2.23 -1.76
CA TYR A 91 -19.32 1.48 -2.73
C TYR A 91 -18.49 2.49 -3.52
N ASP A 92 -17.20 2.59 -3.22
CA ASP A 92 -16.27 3.50 -3.89
C ASP A 92 -15.12 2.73 -4.53
N SER A 93 -14.92 2.93 -5.82
CA SER A 93 -13.82 2.35 -6.60
C SER A 93 -13.04 3.42 -7.37
N SER A 94 -13.03 4.65 -6.86
CA SER A 94 -12.43 5.80 -7.55
C SER A 94 -10.92 5.90 -7.37
N LEU A 95 -10.41 5.29 -6.29
CA LEU A 95 -9.01 5.41 -5.89
C LEU A 95 -8.13 4.31 -6.48
N HIS A 96 -6.96 4.73 -6.94
CA HIS A 96 -5.86 3.87 -7.32
C HIS A 96 -4.56 4.49 -6.80
N PHE A 97 -3.53 3.68 -6.62
CA PHE A 97 -2.20 4.15 -6.21
C PHE A 97 -1.09 3.35 -6.87
N ASN A 98 0.04 4.02 -7.10
CA ASN A 98 1.27 3.40 -7.54
C ASN A 98 2.20 3.17 -6.34
N VAL A 99 2.95 2.07 -6.38
CA VAL A 99 3.97 1.76 -5.38
C VAL A 99 5.32 1.60 -6.04
N GLU A 100 6.28 2.38 -5.59
CA GLU A 100 7.69 2.29 -5.95
C GLU A 100 8.45 1.45 -4.91
N PRO A 101 9.60 0.84 -5.27
CA PRO A 101 10.42 0.13 -4.31
C PRO A 101 10.75 1.01 -3.10
N GLY A 102 10.75 0.41 -1.91
CA GLY A 102 11.21 1.08 -0.70
C GLY A 102 12.73 1.24 -0.65
N ASN A 103 13.23 1.66 0.51
CA ASN A 103 14.67 1.69 0.77
C ASN A 103 15.27 0.28 0.64
N MET A 104 16.45 0.20 0.01
CA MET A 104 17.21 -1.05 -0.09
C MET A 104 17.44 -1.67 1.30
N TYR A 105 17.17 -2.96 1.42
CA TYR A 105 17.42 -3.74 2.63
C TYR A 105 18.44 -4.85 2.34
N PRO A 106 19.72 -4.67 2.74
CA PRO A 106 20.83 -5.52 2.29
C PRO A 106 20.65 -7.02 2.50
N SER A 107 19.93 -7.44 3.54
CA SER A 107 19.74 -8.86 3.86
C SER A 107 18.81 -9.60 2.89
N VAL A 108 18.02 -8.89 2.08
CA VAL A 108 17.14 -9.48 1.05
C VAL A 108 17.77 -9.41 -0.35
N CYS A 109 18.83 -8.63 -0.52
CA CYS A 109 19.55 -8.51 -1.78
C CYS A 109 20.21 -9.84 -2.16
N VAL A 110 20.27 -10.13 -3.46
CA VAL A 110 20.84 -11.39 -3.97
C VAL A 110 22.08 -11.08 -4.80
N ALA A 111 23.23 -11.58 -4.37
CA ALA A 111 24.46 -11.54 -5.15
C ALA A 111 24.57 -12.78 -6.05
N SER A 112 25.07 -12.60 -7.26
CA SER A 112 25.34 -13.68 -8.21
C SER A 112 26.58 -13.37 -9.04
N TRP A 113 27.24 -14.41 -9.54
CA TRP A 113 28.30 -14.21 -10.52
C TRP A 113 27.70 -13.76 -11.85
N LYS A 114 28.29 -12.72 -12.45
CA LYS A 114 27.86 -12.26 -13.76
C LYS A 114 28.07 -13.39 -14.78
N GLY A 115 26.98 -13.84 -15.41
CA GLY A 115 27.03 -14.94 -16.38
C GLY A 115 27.17 -16.34 -15.77
N VAL A 116 26.89 -16.52 -14.46
CA VAL A 116 26.88 -17.82 -13.76
C VAL A 116 28.25 -18.54 -13.75
N LYS A 117 29.34 -17.83 -14.10
CA LYS A 117 30.72 -18.34 -14.04
C LYS A 117 31.29 -18.10 -12.65
N TYR A 118 31.67 -19.17 -11.95
CA TYR A 118 32.22 -19.10 -10.59
C TYR A 118 33.71 -19.45 -10.50
N GLU A 119 34.34 -19.75 -11.64
CA GLU A 119 35.77 -20.06 -11.76
C GLU A 119 36.46 -19.00 -12.61
N PHE A 120 37.62 -18.52 -12.17
CA PHE A 120 38.35 -17.43 -12.83
C PHE A 120 39.84 -17.75 -12.89
N GLU A 121 40.47 -17.43 -14.02
CA GLU A 121 41.92 -17.51 -14.17
C GLU A 121 42.58 -16.43 -13.32
N ALA A 122 43.74 -16.73 -12.73
CA ALA A 122 44.49 -15.74 -11.97
C ALA A 122 44.84 -14.53 -12.85
N GLY A 123 44.60 -13.31 -12.35
CA GLY A 123 44.76 -12.07 -13.11
C GLY A 123 43.57 -11.70 -14.00
N SER A 124 42.55 -12.54 -14.11
CA SER A 124 41.32 -12.22 -14.84
C SER A 124 40.32 -11.41 -13.99
N LYS A 125 39.46 -10.64 -14.66
CA LYS A 125 38.42 -9.84 -14.00
C LYS A 125 37.21 -10.71 -13.63
N ALA A 126 36.99 -10.93 -12.35
CA ALA A 126 35.74 -11.48 -11.83
C ALA A 126 34.72 -10.34 -11.63
N THR A 127 33.47 -10.53 -12.05
CA THR A 127 32.39 -9.55 -11.87
C THR A 127 31.21 -10.19 -11.16
N ILE A 128 30.73 -9.53 -10.10
CA ILE A 128 29.51 -9.89 -9.40
C ILE A 128 28.37 -8.95 -9.82
N MET A 129 27.15 -9.48 -9.80
CA MET A 129 25.91 -8.75 -9.94
C MET A 129 25.17 -8.81 -8.61
N VAL A 130 24.64 -7.68 -8.14
CA VAL A 130 23.81 -7.60 -6.95
C VAL A 130 22.43 -7.13 -7.37
N LEU A 131 21.42 -7.99 -7.19
CA LEU A 131 20.02 -7.61 -7.32
C LEU A 131 19.60 -6.91 -6.02
N LEU A 132 19.42 -5.59 -6.11
CA LEU A 132 18.97 -4.76 -5.00
C LEU A 132 17.49 -5.00 -4.75
N LYS A 133 17.12 -5.12 -3.46
CA LYS A 133 15.73 -5.27 -3.04
C LYS A 133 15.44 -4.43 -1.81
N ASP A 134 14.19 -4.01 -1.66
CA ASP A 134 13.67 -3.42 -0.43
C ASP A 134 13.36 -4.48 0.64
N ALA A 135 12.90 -4.03 1.82
CA ALA A 135 12.58 -4.90 2.95
C ALA A 135 11.44 -5.92 2.68
N PHE A 136 10.66 -5.71 1.62
CA PHE A 136 9.56 -6.58 1.21
C PHE A 136 9.93 -7.45 -0.01
N GLY A 137 11.17 -7.32 -0.50
CA GLY A 137 11.70 -8.07 -1.63
C GLY A 137 11.37 -7.50 -3.00
N ASN A 138 10.87 -6.26 -3.08
CA ASN A 138 10.67 -5.56 -4.36
C ASN A 138 12.02 -4.99 -4.86
N GLY A 139 12.22 -4.93 -6.17
CA GLY A 139 13.43 -4.38 -6.80
C GLY A 139 13.23 -4.14 -8.28
#